data_AF-A0A9Y2JQ40-F1
#
_entry.id   AF-A0A9Y2JQ40-F1
#
_cell.length_a   1.000
_cell.length_b   1.000
_cell.length_c   1.000
_cell.angle_alpha   90.00
_cell.angle_beta   90.00
_cell.angle_gamma   90.00
#
_symmetry.space_group_name_H-M   'P 1'
#
loop_
_entity.id
_entity.type
_entity.pdbx_description
1 polymer ?
#
loop_
_entity_poly.entity_id
_entity_poly.type
_entity_poly.pdbx_seq_one_letter_code
_entity_poly.pdbx_strand_id
1 'polypeptide(L)' 'MNCDEFVELVTAFLDDALDPGTEARFIEHLALCEGCERYLDQFRTTIDELGRLPPETLSPESRDTLLNAFRDWHTP' A
#
# COMPACT_ATOMS: atom_id res chain seq x y z
N MET A 1 9.28 -16.65 10.34
CA MET A 1 8.46 -15.95 11.36
C MET A 1 7.22 -16.77 11.67
N ASN A 2 6.53 -16.51 12.77
CA ASN A 2 5.23 -17.14 13.07
C ASN A 2 4.05 -16.31 12.51
N CYS A 3 2.83 -16.83 12.61
CA CYS A 3 1.64 -16.16 12.08
C CYS A 3 1.35 -14.83 12.80
N ASP A 4 1.60 -14.73 14.10
CA ASP A 4 1.34 -13.51 14.87
C ASP A 4 2.29 -12.38 14.43
N GLU A 5 3.58 -12.68 14.28
CA GLU A 5 4.56 -11.74 13.72
C GLU A 5 4.21 -11.34 12.28
N PHE A 6 3.67 -12.26 11.48
CA PHE A 6 3.26 -11.99 10.11
C PHE A 6 2.10 -10.99 10.06
N VAL A 7 1.03 -11.21 10.82
CA VAL A 7 -0.17 -10.36 10.77
C VAL A 7 0.12 -8.92 11.19
N GLU A 8 1.06 -8.72 12.13
CA GLU A 8 1.50 -7.40 12.58
C GLU A 8 2.25 -6.62 11.49
N LEU A 9 2.84 -7.31 10.51
CA LEU A 9 3.70 -6.72 9.48
C LEU A 9 3.02 -6.55 8.11
N VAL A 10 1.78 -7.01 7.94
CA VAL A 10 1.07 -6.94 6.65
C VAL A 10 1.02 -5.53 6.09
N THR A 11 0.67 -4.53 6.90
CA THR A 11 0.60 -3.14 6.42
C THR A 11 1.97 -2.62 6.01
N ALA A 12 3.01 -2.87 6.81
CA ALA A 12 4.37 -2.45 6.48
C ALA A 12 4.91 -3.14 5.21
N PHE A 13 4.52 -4.40 4.95
CA PHE A 13 4.81 -5.07 3.68
C PHE A 13 4.10 -4.41 2.49
N LEU A 14 2.81 -4.08 2.64
CA LEU A 14 2.03 -3.43 1.58
C LEU A 14 2.50 -2.00 1.27
N ASP A 15 3.07 -1.32 2.27
CA ASP A 15 3.61 0.04 2.16
C ASP A 15 5.10 0.07 1.71
N ASP A 16 5.69 -1.08 1.34
CA ASP A 16 7.12 -1.21 0.98
C ASP A 16 8.07 -0.66 2.07
N ALA A 17 7.70 -0.87 3.34
CA ALA A 17 8.34 -0.27 4.51
C ALA A 17 9.15 -1.29 5.35
N LEU A 18 9.23 -2.55 4.92
CA LEU A 18 10.04 -3.57 5.58
C LEU A 18 11.51 -3.43 5.19
N ASP A 19 12.41 -3.76 6.13
CA ASP A 19 13.80 -3.99 5.76
C ASP A 19 13.93 -5.30 4.96
N PRO A 20 14.96 -5.45 4.10
CA PRO A 20 15.08 -6.61 3.22
C PRO A 20 15.11 -7.96 3.93
N GLY A 21 15.66 -8.02 5.15
CA GLY A 21 15.73 -9.26 5.93
C GLY A 21 14.37 -9.69 6.47
N THR A 22 13.59 -8.72 6.95
CA THR A 22 12.22 -8.94 7.41
C THR A 22 11.29 -9.28 6.25
N GLU A 23 11.42 -8.59 5.12
CA GLU A 23 10.63 -8.88 3.91
C GLU A 23 10.88 -10.30 3.39
N ALA A 24 12.15 -10.74 3.32
CA ALA A 24 12.48 -12.10 2.91
C ALA A 24 11.83 -13.17 3.81
N ARG A 25 11.86 -12.98 5.14
CA ARG A 25 11.19 -13.87 6.10
C ARG A 25 9.66 -13.86 5.95
N PHE A 26 9.08 -12.71 5.61
CA PHE A 26 7.65 -12.54 5.37
C PHE A 26 7.21 -13.32 4.13
N ILE A 27 7.97 -13.20 3.03
CA ILE A 27 7.73 -13.94 1.79
C ILE A 27 7.93 -15.45 1.99
N GLU A 28 8.97 -15.86 2.73
CA GLU A 28 9.18 -17.27 3.07
C GLU A 28 7.98 -17.86 3.82
N HIS A 29 7.41 -17.10 4.76
CA HIS A 29 6.25 -17.55 5.52
C HIS A 29 5.00 -17.75 4.63
N LEU A 30 4.77 -16.87 3.65
CA LEU A 30 3.67 -17.02 2.69
C LEU A 30 3.74 -18.36 1.94
N ALA A 31 4.95 -18.77 1.52
CA ALA A 31 5.14 -20.03 0.80
C ALA A 31 4.81 -21.28 1.64
N LEU A 32 4.73 -21.15 2.97
CA LEU A 32 4.56 -22.26 3.91
C LEU A 32 3.21 -22.23 4.64
N CYS A 33 2.42 -21.16 4.50
CA CYS A 33 1.19 -20.98 5.27
C CYS A 33 0.04 -20.43 4.43
N GLU A 34 -0.83 -21.33 3.96
CA GLU A 34 -2.09 -20.98 3.27
C GLU A 34 -2.99 -20.04 4.11
N GLY A 35 -2.88 -20.10 5.44
CA GLY A 35 -3.63 -19.22 6.35
C GLY A 35 -3.25 -17.75 6.19
N CYS A 36 -1.94 -17.48 6.17
CA CYS A 36 -1.39 -16.14 6.05
C CYS A 36 -1.45 -15.61 4.61
N GLU A 37 -1.36 -16.49 3.60
CA GLU A 37 -1.67 -16.13 2.21
C GLU A 37 -3.10 -15.59 2.08
N ARG A 38 -4.09 -16.34 2.60
CA ARG A 38 -5.49 -15.89 2.60
C ARG A 38 -5.72 -14.62 3.39
N TYR A 39 -4.97 -14.42 4.48
CA TYR A 39 -5.05 -13.21 5.28
C TYR A 39 -4.55 -11.99 4.50
N LEU A 40 -3.40 -12.11 3.82
CA LEU A 40 -2.87 -11.06 2.95
C LEU A 40 -3.83 -10.73 1.80
N ASP A 41 -4.47 -11.73 1.21
CA ASP A 41 -5.46 -11.53 0.13
C ASP A 41 -6.72 -10.80 0.61
N GLN A 42 -7.13 -10.99 1.87
CA GLN A 42 -8.23 -10.20 2.46
C GLN A 42 -7.86 -8.71 2.53
N PHE A 43 -6.64 -8.39 2.99
CA PHE A 43 -6.15 -7.00 2.99
C PHE A 43 -6.15 -6.39 1.58
N ARG A 44 -5.59 -7.11 0.60
CA ARG A 44 -5.56 -6.67 -0.80
C ARG A 44 -6.97 -6.43 -1.35
N THR A 45 -7.91 -7.33 -1.05
CA THR A 45 -9.31 -7.17 -1.45
C THR A 45 -9.93 -5.94 -0.82
N THR A 46 -9.76 -5.73 0.49
CA THR A 46 -10.28 -4.53 1.18
C THR A 46 -9.70 -3.25 0.61
N ILE A 47 -8.39 -3.21 0.33
CA ILE A 47 -7.71 -2.05 -0.27
C ILE A 47 -8.29 -1.75 -1.65
N ASP A 48 -8.45 -2.77 -2.50
CA ASP A 48 -8.99 -2.61 -3.84
C ASP A 48 -10.46 -2.14 -3.82
N GLU A 49 -11.30 -2.72 -2.96
CA GLU A 49 -12.70 -2.28 -2.80
C GLU A 49 -12.80 -0.82 -2.33
N LEU A 50 -11.97 -0.41 -1.36
CA LEU A 50 -11.93 0.98 -0.90
C LEU A 50 -11.34 1.94 -1.95
N GLY A 51 -10.38 1.47 -2.74
CA GLY A 51 -9.76 2.23 -3.82
C GLY A 51 -10.70 2.52 -5.01
N ARG A 52 -11.77 1.75 -5.15
CA ARG A 52 -12.82 1.98 -6.17
C ARG A 52 -13.84 3.03 -5.79
N LEU A 53 -13.87 3.46 -4.52
CA LEU A 53 -14.73 4.54 -4.10
C LEU A 53 -14.31 5.82 -4.86
N PRO A 54 -15.26 6.67 -5.26
CA PRO A 54 -14.93 7.94 -5.90
C PRO A 54 -13.96 8.69 -4.98
N PRO A 55 -12.74 9.01 -5.45
CA PRO A 55 -11.82 9.75 -4.62
C PRO A 55 -12.47 11.09 -4.27
N GLU A 56 -12.16 11.62 -3.09
CA GLU A 56 -12.46 13.02 -2.82
C GLU A 56 -11.74 13.86 -3.88
N THR A 57 -12.51 14.34 -4.85
CA THR A 57 -11.96 15.14 -5.92
C THR A 57 -11.69 16.53 -5.38
N LEU A 58 -10.51 17.05 -5.66
CA LEU A 58 -10.25 18.48 -5.49
C LEU A 58 -11.34 19.28 -6.20
N SER A 59 -11.78 20.38 -5.60
CA SER A 59 -12.59 21.35 -6.34
C SER A 59 -11.83 21.76 -7.61
N PRO A 60 -12.53 22.09 -8.71
CA PRO A 60 -11.90 22.57 -9.93
C PRO A 60 -10.91 23.72 -9.68
N GLU A 61 -11.27 24.64 -8.78
CA GLU A 61 -10.43 25.77 -8.36
C GLU A 61 -9.12 25.34 -7.69
N SER A 62 -9.18 24.40 -6.74
CA SER A 62 -7.98 23.87 -6.07
C SER A 62 -7.08 23.12 -7.06
N ARG A 63 -7.68 22.35 -7.97
CA ARG A 63 -6.95 21.64 -9.03
C ARG A 63 -6.22 22.63 -9.94
N ASP A 64 -6.90 23.67 -10.41
CA ASP A 64 -6.32 24.67 -11.30
C ASP A 64 -5.22 25.49 -10.59
N THR A 65 -5.41 25.80 -9.31
CA THR A 65 -4.40 26.46 -8.47
C THR A 65 -3.12 25.63 -8.40
N LEU A 66 -3.24 24.33 -8.10
CA LEU A 66 -2.09 23.42 -8.06
C LEU A 66 -1.42 23.30 -9.45
N LEU A 67 -2.19 23.09 -10.52
CA LEU A 67 -1.64 22.97 -11.87
C LEU A 67 -0.93 24.25 -12.34
N ASN A 68 -1.41 25.42 -11.93
CA ASN A 68 -0.73 26.69 -12.18
C ASN A 68 0.57 26.81 -11.37
N ALA A 69 0.54 26.46 -10.07
CA ALA A 69 1.71 26.56 -9.18
C ALA A 69 2.88 25.68 -9.63
N PHE A 70 2.60 24.50 -10.18
CA PHE A 70 3.62 23.55 -10.61
C PHE A 70 3.97 23.63 -12.11
N ARG A 71 3.40 24.60 -12.86
CA ARG A 71 3.55 24.67 -14.33
C ARG A 71 5.00 24.82 -14.78
N ASP A 72 5.81 25.57 -14.04
CA ASP A 72 7.19 25.90 -14.41
C ASP A 72 8.23 25.17 -13.51
N TRP A 73 7.77 24.24 -12.67
CA TRP A 73 8.59 23.57 -11.63
C TRP A 73 9.80 22.82 -12.18
N HIS A 74 9.75 22.40 -13.45
CA HIS A 74 10.85 21.71 -14.12
C HIS A 74 11.72 22.60 -15.02
N THR A 75 11.58 23.93 -14.95
CA THR A 75 12.48 24.83 -15.68
C THR A 75 13.79 24.96 -14.87
N PRO A 76 14.94 24.51 -15.41
CA PRO A 76 16.24 24.68 -14.74
C PRO A 76 16.65 26.15 -14.60
#